data_AF-A0A1M6LE29-F1
#
_entry.id   AF-A0A1M6LE29-F1
#
_cell.length_a   1.000
_cell.length_b   1.000
_cell.length_c   1.000
_cell.angle_alpha   90.00
_cell.angle_beta   90.00
_cell.angle_gamma   90.00
#
_symmetry.space_group_name_H-M   'P 1'
#
loop_
_entity.id
_entity.type
_entity.pdbx_description
1 polymer ?
#
loop_
_entity_poly.entity_id
_entity_poly.type
_entity_poly.pdbx_seq_one_letter_code
_entity_poly.pdbx_strand_id
1 'polypeptide(L)'
;MNEHEDALSYTTETRAPGEEEWRYGPRLDLLFVPGAPVEPARLGWRGEDGAEAEVLFTPGLDAFAGTRTGADGVSREWRGRRGGGTAGTRPHRFTTGDGEQVLLLLEDGGALPVRVSWTDREGGAGSILLTPADPGEGGEAAGEVTGLVRSIRAGDEYSAAGEVAVNLLDATSDKWLSRRSTDRVVFALGTAARVRSYSLRSANDFDDRDPCDWVLEGSVDGRTWTVLDRRSDEAFHGRHTVRGFAVRSAADDRPQRYLRLDITRNRGAYEIQLNQVRFFSRELAYRDFRGYRSAAGGGPEPFQGSTGEERATGLPATAGQWRTYLSSYAAAMAETRGWSAERAARPGAPSQRLEALEQRLGRALPPGYRAFLSVSDGWGALGEEGRSLHSADALAWAGEPGDEPGPRAVDPKDLGAVGPLLVVSEHPGGPLWLLDAGDAGPDGEWAAHTWSGAGTEPDARRRSFAALVDEDRAWFEELHAPGATAVHPGH
;
A
#
# COMPACT_ATOMS: atom_id res chain seq x y z
N MET A 1 -22.08 -14.01 -2.52
CA MET A 1 -21.72 -13.14 -1.38
C MET A 1 -20.95 -14.06 -0.44
N ASN A 2 -19.62 -14.00 -0.47
CA ASN A 2 -18.78 -14.92 0.30
C ASN A 2 -18.73 -14.41 1.74
N GLU A 3 -19.25 -15.18 2.70
CA GLU A 3 -19.22 -14.87 4.14
C GLU A 3 -17.79 -14.67 4.69
N HIS A 4 -16.75 -14.99 3.91
CA HIS A 4 -15.34 -14.93 4.30
C HIS A 4 -14.64 -13.57 4.07
N GLU A 5 -15.30 -12.59 3.45
CA GLU A 5 -14.72 -11.24 3.25
C GLU A 5 -15.37 -10.16 4.13
N ASP A 6 -16.40 -10.50 4.89
CA ASP A 6 -17.10 -9.54 5.74
C ASP A 6 -16.38 -9.37 7.09
N ALA A 7 -16.03 -8.12 7.40
CA ALA A 7 -15.47 -7.77 8.69
C ALA A 7 -16.47 -7.97 9.83
N LEU A 8 -16.01 -8.58 10.92
CA LEU A 8 -16.76 -8.82 12.15
C LEU A 8 -16.60 -7.62 13.09
N SER A 9 -17.70 -7.15 13.67
CA SER A 9 -17.70 -6.09 14.67
C SER A 9 -18.13 -6.63 16.04
N TYR A 10 -17.35 -6.32 17.07
CA TYR A 10 -17.61 -6.73 18.45
C TYR A 10 -17.82 -5.53 19.37
N THR A 11 -18.89 -5.56 20.15
CA THR A 11 -19.00 -4.71 21.34
C THR A 11 -18.08 -5.26 22.40
N THR A 12 -17.23 -4.42 22.99
CA THR A 12 -16.21 -4.87 23.94
C THR A 12 -16.39 -4.30 25.33
N GLU A 13 -15.92 -5.05 26.31
CA GLU A 13 -15.89 -4.67 27.71
C GLU A 13 -14.54 -5.03 28.30
N THR A 14 -13.98 -4.16 29.14
CA THR A 14 -12.74 -4.39 29.88
C THR A 14 -12.99 -4.41 31.38
N ARG A 15 -12.14 -5.11 32.12
CA ARG A 15 -12.13 -5.10 33.58
C ARG A 15 -10.69 -5.05 34.09
N ALA A 16 -10.42 -4.10 34.98
CA ALA A 16 -9.09 -3.98 35.58
C ALA A 16 -8.87 -5.07 36.65
N PRO A 17 -7.60 -5.46 36.93
CA PRO A 17 -7.31 -6.44 37.97
C PRO A 17 -7.86 -6.00 39.33
N GLY A 18 -8.69 -6.85 39.95
CA GLY A 18 -9.31 -6.57 41.25
C GLY A 18 -10.57 -5.72 41.22
N GLU A 19 -11.00 -5.22 40.05
CA GLU A 19 -12.33 -4.64 39.89
C GLU A 19 -13.38 -5.75 39.63
N GLU A 20 -14.60 -5.56 40.14
CA GLU A 20 -15.71 -6.48 39.87
C GLU A 20 -16.50 -6.10 38.60
N GLU A 21 -16.54 -4.79 38.29
CA GLU A 21 -17.38 -4.23 37.24
C GLU A 21 -16.70 -4.24 35.86
N TRP A 22 -17.49 -4.55 34.83
CA TRP A 22 -17.07 -4.46 33.44
C TRP A 22 -17.41 -3.08 32.88
N ARG A 23 -16.46 -2.48 32.18
CA ARG A 23 -16.62 -1.16 31.55
C ARG A 23 -16.60 -1.31 30.04
N TYR A 24 -17.55 -0.66 29.35
CA TYR A 24 -17.59 -0.66 27.89
C TYR A 24 -16.35 0.04 27.31
N GLY A 25 -15.70 -0.64 26.37
CA GLY A 25 -14.54 -0.13 25.65
C GLY A 25 -14.84 0.20 24.18
N PRO A 26 -13.82 0.60 23.42
CA PRO A 26 -13.90 0.72 21.97
C PRO A 26 -14.32 -0.60 21.33
N ARG A 27 -15.11 -0.53 20.24
CA ARG A 27 -15.44 -1.73 19.46
C ARG A 27 -14.17 -2.32 18.84
N LEU A 28 -14.21 -3.64 18.60
CA LEU A 28 -13.21 -4.34 17.80
C LEU A 28 -13.82 -4.65 16.42
N ASP A 29 -13.28 -4.04 15.37
CA ASP A 29 -13.56 -4.41 13.99
C ASP A 29 -12.43 -5.32 13.47
N LEU A 30 -12.78 -6.52 13.03
CA LEU A 30 -11.84 -7.59 12.71
C LEU A 30 -12.19 -8.30 11.40
N LEU A 31 -11.22 -8.34 10.48
CA LEU A 31 -11.16 -9.33 9.40
C LEU A 31 -9.73 -9.84 9.37
N PHE A 32 -9.54 -11.15 9.45
CA PHE A 32 -8.22 -11.73 9.30
C PHE A 32 -8.30 -13.02 8.51
N VAL A 33 -7.76 -12.97 7.29
CA VAL A 33 -7.69 -14.10 6.38
C VAL A 33 -6.21 -14.28 6.02
N PRO A 34 -5.47 -15.20 6.67
CA PRO A 34 -4.04 -15.40 6.45
C PRO A 34 -3.73 -16.20 5.15
N GLY A 35 -4.61 -16.07 4.14
CA GLY A 35 -4.58 -16.85 2.92
C GLY A 35 -5.82 -17.72 2.74
N ALA A 36 -5.73 -19.02 3.07
CA ALA A 36 -6.91 -19.88 3.15
C ALA A 36 -7.85 -19.46 4.30
N PRO A 37 -9.19 -19.50 4.10
CA PRO A 37 -10.16 -19.14 5.13
C PRO A 37 -10.21 -20.21 6.22
N VAL A 38 -9.36 -20.07 7.24
CA VAL A 38 -9.38 -20.89 8.45
C VAL A 38 -9.91 -20.06 9.62
N GLU A 39 -10.75 -20.66 10.46
CA GLU A 39 -11.31 -19.96 11.62
C GLU A 39 -10.22 -19.79 12.71
N PRO A 40 -9.88 -18.54 13.10
CA PRO A 40 -8.91 -18.30 14.14
C PRO A 40 -9.44 -18.78 15.50
N ALA A 41 -8.63 -19.54 16.22
CA ALA A 41 -8.89 -19.90 17.63
C ALA A 41 -8.33 -18.84 18.58
N ARG A 42 -7.16 -18.29 18.25
CA ARG A 42 -6.46 -17.24 19.00
C ARG A 42 -5.94 -16.18 18.05
N LEU A 43 -6.05 -14.93 18.45
CA LEU A 43 -5.41 -13.80 17.77
C LEU A 43 -4.73 -12.91 18.81
N GLY A 44 -3.50 -12.49 18.54
CA GLY A 44 -2.78 -11.52 19.36
C GLY A 44 -2.12 -10.47 18.49
N TRP A 45 -2.04 -9.24 18.98
CA TRP A 45 -1.41 -8.14 18.24
C TRP A 45 -0.75 -7.14 19.17
N ARG A 46 0.14 -6.34 18.58
CA ARG A 46 0.83 -5.22 19.24
C ARG A 46 0.78 -3.98 18.34
N GLY A 47 0.41 -2.85 18.91
CA GLY A 47 0.40 -1.55 18.25
C GLY A 47 1.76 -0.83 18.26
N GLU A 48 1.90 0.21 17.44
CA GLU A 48 3.10 1.09 17.39
C GLU A 48 3.45 1.71 18.75
N ASP A 49 2.44 2.01 19.57
CA ASP A 49 2.58 2.58 20.91
C ASP A 49 2.98 1.55 21.98
N GLY A 50 3.12 0.28 21.58
CA GLY A 50 3.45 -0.83 22.47
C GLY A 50 2.27 -1.45 23.21
N ALA A 51 1.05 -0.94 23.03
CA ALA A 51 -0.15 -1.60 23.52
C ALA A 51 -0.29 -2.98 22.85
N GLU A 52 -0.84 -3.95 23.57
CA GLU A 52 -0.99 -5.31 23.06
C GLU A 52 -2.30 -5.94 23.52
N ALA A 53 -2.80 -6.88 22.74
CA ALA A 53 -3.95 -7.68 23.11
C ALA A 53 -3.77 -9.12 22.66
N GLU A 54 -4.39 -10.04 23.38
CA GLU A 54 -4.49 -11.45 23.03
C GLU A 54 -5.90 -11.93 23.34
N VAL A 55 -6.57 -12.54 22.37
CA VAL A 55 -7.96 -12.99 22.48
C VAL A 55 -8.10 -14.43 22.00
N LEU A 56 -9.02 -15.15 22.64
CA LEU A 56 -9.49 -16.48 22.25
C LEU A 56 -10.95 -16.38 21.80
N PHE A 57 -11.25 -16.93 20.63
CA PHE A 57 -12.60 -16.90 20.05
C PHE A 57 -13.41 -18.14 20.40
N THR A 58 -14.70 -17.96 20.63
CA THR A 58 -15.66 -19.08 20.64
C THR A 58 -15.79 -19.69 19.25
N PRO A 59 -16.21 -20.96 19.12
CA PRO A 59 -16.55 -21.52 17.81
C PRO A 59 -17.61 -20.64 17.13
N GLY A 60 -17.45 -20.38 15.82
CA GLY A 60 -18.34 -19.50 15.06
C GLY A 60 -18.10 -18.01 15.25
N LEU A 61 -17.03 -17.63 15.98
CA LEU A 61 -16.59 -16.25 16.18
C LEU A 61 -17.65 -15.30 16.79
N ASP A 62 -18.66 -15.81 17.49
CA ASP A 62 -19.72 -15.00 18.11
C ASP A 62 -19.27 -14.20 19.33
N ALA A 63 -18.19 -14.63 19.99
CA ALA A 63 -17.62 -13.95 21.14
C ALA A 63 -16.13 -14.23 21.27
N PHE A 64 -15.46 -13.39 22.07
CA PHE A 64 -14.08 -13.63 22.49
C PHE A 64 -13.87 -13.28 23.96
N ALA A 65 -12.83 -13.87 24.55
CA ALA A 65 -12.29 -13.48 25.85
C ALA A 65 -10.76 -13.47 25.78
N GLY A 66 -10.12 -12.60 26.57
CA GLY A 66 -8.68 -12.39 26.46
C GLY A 66 -8.17 -11.32 27.41
N THR A 67 -7.03 -10.74 27.04
CA THR A 67 -6.38 -9.67 27.79
C THR A 67 -5.96 -8.54 26.87
N ARG A 68 -5.87 -7.34 27.44
CA ARG A 68 -5.36 -6.14 26.77
C ARG A 68 -4.43 -5.39 27.72
N THR A 69 -3.24 -5.07 27.26
CA THR A 69 -2.31 -4.17 27.94
C THR A 69 -2.29 -2.86 27.17
N GLY A 70 -2.66 -1.75 27.83
CA GLY A 70 -2.58 -0.43 27.22
C GLY A 70 -1.14 0.05 27.04
N ALA A 71 -0.96 1.16 26.33
CA ALA A 71 0.35 1.84 26.25
C ALA A 71 0.82 2.36 27.63
N ASP A 72 -0.09 2.43 28.60
CA ASP A 72 0.19 2.68 30.02
C ASP A 72 0.86 1.49 30.73
N GLY A 73 0.95 0.32 30.08
CA GLY A 73 1.46 -0.92 30.65
C GLY A 73 0.47 -1.64 31.57
N VAL A 74 -0.77 -1.15 31.69
CA VAL A 74 -1.78 -1.76 32.57
C VAL A 74 -2.56 -2.82 31.80
N SER A 75 -2.45 -4.07 32.25
CA SER A 75 -3.21 -5.20 31.72
C SER A 75 -4.62 -5.25 32.30
N ARG A 76 -5.60 -5.55 31.45
CA ARG A 76 -7.02 -5.68 31.77
C ARG A 76 -7.56 -6.96 31.15
N GLU A 77 -8.52 -7.59 31.82
CA GLU A 77 -9.34 -8.63 31.20
C GLU A 77 -10.20 -7.97 30.12
N TRP A 78 -10.39 -8.66 29.00
CA TRP A 78 -11.10 -8.13 27.85
C TRP A 78 -12.01 -9.18 27.24
N ARG A 79 -13.23 -8.79 26.90
CA ARG A 79 -14.19 -9.66 26.23
C ARG A 79 -14.97 -8.90 25.18
N GLY A 80 -15.51 -9.63 24.22
CA GLY A 80 -16.41 -9.05 23.24
C GLY A 80 -17.49 -10.01 22.80
N ARG A 81 -18.62 -9.44 22.38
CA ARG A 81 -19.74 -10.15 21.75
C ARG A 81 -19.98 -9.54 20.39
N ARG A 82 -20.19 -10.39 19.38
CA ARG A 82 -20.46 -9.98 18.01
C ARG A 82 -21.75 -9.16 17.96
N GLY A 83 -21.67 -7.97 17.37
CA GLY A 83 -22.82 -7.10 17.13
C GLY A 83 -23.47 -7.36 15.77
N GLY A 84 -24.64 -6.76 15.54
CA GLY A 84 -25.26 -6.72 14.22
C GLY A 84 -24.73 -5.55 13.41
N GLY A 85 -23.68 -5.78 12.60
CA GLY A 85 -23.10 -4.75 11.73
C GLY A 85 -21.82 -5.25 11.06
N THR A 86 -21.51 -4.70 9.89
CA THR A 86 -20.21 -4.86 9.23
C THR A 86 -19.37 -3.60 9.42
N ALA A 87 -18.05 -3.76 9.56
CA ALA A 87 -17.17 -2.62 9.65
C ALA A 87 -17.24 -1.80 8.35
N GLY A 88 -17.47 -0.49 8.46
CA GLY A 88 -17.46 0.42 7.31
C GLY A 88 -16.05 0.73 6.77
N THR A 89 -15.01 0.17 7.39
CA THR A 89 -13.61 0.33 7.01
C THR A 89 -13.21 -0.80 6.06
N ARG A 90 -12.53 -0.47 4.95
CA ARG A 90 -12.03 -1.48 4.01
C ARG A 90 -10.84 -2.22 4.61
N PRO A 91 -10.75 -3.55 4.48
CA PRO A 91 -9.57 -4.30 4.92
C PRO A 91 -8.36 -3.98 4.04
N HIS A 92 -7.17 -4.08 4.63
CA HIS A 92 -5.91 -4.16 3.89
C HIS A 92 -5.84 -5.49 3.18
N ARG A 93 -5.50 -5.46 1.89
CA ARG A 93 -5.36 -6.64 1.04
C ARG A 93 -3.91 -6.76 0.65
N PHE A 94 -3.26 -7.87 0.98
CA PHE A 94 -1.90 -8.18 0.58
C PHE A 94 -1.88 -9.35 -0.39
N THR A 95 -0.89 -9.37 -1.27
CA THR A 95 -0.60 -10.50 -2.17
C THR A 95 0.75 -11.10 -1.80
N THR A 96 0.80 -12.41 -1.62
CA THR A 96 2.04 -13.16 -1.37
C THR A 96 2.78 -13.47 -2.68
N GLY A 97 4.03 -13.94 -2.60
CA GLY A 97 4.84 -14.30 -3.78
C GLY A 97 4.27 -15.45 -4.64
N ASP A 98 3.42 -16.28 -4.05
CA ASP A 98 2.67 -17.36 -4.70
C ASP A 98 1.25 -16.95 -5.15
N GLY A 99 0.89 -15.67 -5.00
CA GLY A 99 -0.38 -15.10 -5.47
C GLY A 99 -1.56 -15.28 -4.51
N GLU A 100 -1.32 -15.79 -3.30
CA GLU A 100 -2.32 -15.92 -2.25
C GLU A 100 -2.75 -14.54 -1.72
N GLN A 101 -4.04 -14.39 -1.43
CA GLN A 101 -4.62 -13.14 -0.93
C GLN A 101 -4.71 -13.19 0.59
N VAL A 102 -4.14 -12.19 1.26
CA VAL A 102 -4.19 -12.03 2.71
C VAL A 102 -5.00 -10.77 3.03
N LEU A 103 -6.06 -10.91 3.84
CA LEU A 103 -6.90 -9.78 4.25
C LEU A 103 -6.69 -9.48 5.73
N LEU A 104 -6.51 -8.20 6.06
CA LEU A 104 -6.38 -7.71 7.42
C LEU A 104 -7.19 -6.43 7.63
N LEU A 105 -8.16 -6.48 8.55
CA LEU A 105 -8.73 -5.34 9.24
C LEU A 105 -8.61 -5.61 10.72
N LEU A 106 -7.97 -4.72 11.47
CA LEU A 106 -7.82 -4.85 12.91
C LEU A 106 -7.88 -3.45 13.54
N GLU A 107 -9.10 -3.01 13.85
CA GLU A 107 -9.35 -1.73 14.53
C GLU A 107 -9.89 -2.02 15.94
N ASP A 108 -9.03 -1.95 16.94
CA ASP A 108 -9.39 -2.14 18.35
C ASP A 108 -9.52 -0.80 19.12
N GLY A 109 -9.36 0.32 18.41
CA GLY A 109 -9.32 1.66 18.97
C GLY A 109 -7.98 2.09 19.60
N GLY A 110 -6.90 1.34 19.39
CA GLY A 110 -5.52 1.73 19.71
C GLY A 110 -4.73 2.25 18.51
N ALA A 111 -3.40 2.30 18.65
CA ALA A 111 -2.47 2.61 17.55
C ALA A 111 -2.47 1.49 16.48
N LEU A 112 -1.88 1.77 15.32
CA LEU A 112 -1.79 0.80 14.22
C LEU A 112 -1.08 -0.48 14.68
N PRO A 113 -1.67 -1.67 14.45
CA PRO A 113 -0.98 -2.94 14.66
C PRO A 113 0.30 -3.07 13.82
N VAL A 114 1.43 -3.37 14.47
CA VAL A 114 2.73 -3.64 13.82
C VAL A 114 3.16 -5.10 13.93
N ARG A 115 2.47 -5.87 14.78
CA ARG A 115 2.67 -7.31 14.92
C ARG A 115 1.30 -7.97 15.08
N VAL A 116 1.09 -9.06 14.36
CA VAL A 116 -0.08 -9.93 14.49
C VAL A 116 0.38 -11.38 14.58
N SER A 117 -0.18 -12.14 15.50
CA SER A 117 0.07 -13.57 15.68
C SER A 117 -1.25 -14.31 15.86
N TRP A 118 -1.34 -15.54 15.37
CA TRP A 118 -2.58 -16.32 15.43
C TRP A 118 -2.32 -17.81 15.59
N THR A 119 -3.35 -18.52 16.04
CA THR A 119 -3.51 -19.96 15.84
C THR A 119 -4.91 -20.22 15.32
N ASP A 120 -5.05 -21.10 14.34
CA ASP A 120 -6.35 -21.55 13.85
C ASP A 120 -6.81 -22.84 14.57
N ARG A 121 -8.05 -23.24 14.30
CA ARG A 121 -8.66 -24.45 14.88
C ARG A 121 -8.17 -25.76 14.26
N GLU A 122 -7.53 -25.70 13.10
CA GLU A 122 -6.98 -26.87 12.41
C GLU A 122 -5.57 -27.21 12.90
N GLY A 123 -4.95 -26.31 13.66
CA GLY A 123 -3.62 -26.47 14.25
C GLY A 123 -2.53 -25.68 13.53
N GLY A 124 -2.90 -24.84 12.56
CA GLY A 124 -2.01 -23.87 11.97
C GLY A 124 -1.79 -22.66 12.86
N ALA A 125 -0.69 -21.94 12.62
CA ALA A 125 -0.27 -20.80 13.39
C ALA A 125 0.57 -19.84 12.55
N GLY A 126 0.72 -18.62 13.03
CA GLY A 126 1.67 -17.69 12.42
C GLY A 126 1.92 -16.44 13.25
N SER A 127 2.93 -15.70 12.82
CA SER A 127 3.33 -14.41 13.38
C SER A 127 3.93 -13.57 12.28
N ILE A 128 3.36 -12.39 12.06
CA ILE A 128 3.79 -11.42 11.06
C ILE A 128 4.08 -10.07 11.70
N LEU A 129 5.08 -9.40 11.15
CA LEU A 129 5.35 -7.98 11.32
C LEU A 129 4.69 -7.25 10.15
N LEU A 130 3.96 -6.19 10.46
CA LEU A 130 3.36 -5.30 9.49
C LEU A 130 4.25 -4.07 9.36
N THR A 131 4.52 -3.67 8.13
CA THR A 131 5.24 -2.44 7.84
C THR A 131 4.24 -1.36 7.42
N PRO A 132 4.00 -0.34 8.25
CA PRO A 132 3.27 0.85 7.82
C PRO A 132 3.90 1.44 6.56
N ALA A 133 3.10 1.96 5.65
CA ALA A 133 3.62 2.60 4.45
C ALA A 133 4.47 3.83 4.81
N ASP A 134 5.72 3.85 4.33
CA ASP A 134 6.66 4.95 4.57
C ASP A 134 6.18 6.20 3.81
N PRO A 135 6.10 7.39 4.43
CA PRO A 135 5.98 8.65 3.72
C PRO A 135 7.13 8.80 2.70
N GLY A 136 6.82 8.73 1.41
CA GLY A 136 7.82 8.73 0.34
C GLY A 136 8.93 9.78 0.49
N GLU A 137 10.15 9.42 0.07
CA GLU A 137 11.33 10.27 0.06
C GLU A 137 11.05 11.56 -0.72
N GLY A 138 10.85 12.65 0.04
CA GLY A 138 10.47 13.95 -0.49
C GLY A 138 10.44 15.01 0.62
N GLY A 139 11.53 15.10 1.41
CA GLY A 139 12.01 16.37 1.98
C GLY A 139 11.08 17.29 2.78
N GLU A 140 9.94 16.83 3.30
CA GLU A 140 9.18 17.48 4.36
C GLU A 140 8.68 16.36 5.29
N ALA A 141 8.58 16.61 6.59
CA ALA A 141 8.12 15.60 7.55
C ALA A 141 6.69 15.11 7.21
N ALA A 142 6.58 14.07 6.38
CA ALA A 142 5.56 13.04 6.38
C ALA A 142 4.10 13.43 6.70
N GLY A 143 3.53 14.40 5.97
CA GLY A 143 2.10 14.42 5.62
C GLY A 143 1.07 14.78 6.69
N GLU A 144 1.46 15.38 7.83
CA GLU A 144 0.49 16.03 8.73
C GLU A 144 0.13 17.42 8.20
N VAL A 145 -1.18 17.67 8.00
CA VAL A 145 -1.68 18.94 7.46
C VAL A 145 -2.32 19.84 8.51
N THR A 146 -2.30 19.42 9.79
CA THR A 146 -2.82 20.24 10.91
C THR A 146 -2.12 21.60 11.00
N GLY A 147 -0.83 21.67 10.69
CA GLY A 147 -0.06 22.93 10.67
C GLY A 147 -0.55 23.95 9.63
N LEU A 148 -1.38 23.55 8.68
CA LEU A 148 -2.01 24.46 7.72
C LEU A 148 -3.20 25.22 8.31
N VAL A 149 -3.73 24.82 9.47
CA VAL A 149 -4.87 25.49 10.11
C VAL A 149 -4.47 26.92 10.52
N ARG A 150 -5.20 27.91 10.03
CA ARG A 150 -5.00 29.34 10.34
C ARG A 150 -6.06 29.91 11.26
N SER A 151 -7.23 29.31 11.30
CA SER A 151 -8.26 29.67 12.26
C SER A 151 -9.12 28.46 12.61
N ILE A 152 -9.61 28.44 13.84
CA ILE A 152 -10.50 27.43 14.38
C ILE A 152 -11.68 28.11 15.07
N ARG A 153 -12.87 27.53 14.93
CA ARG A 153 -14.09 28.04 15.55
C ARG A 153 -14.97 26.89 16.01
N ALA A 154 -15.28 26.85 17.31
CA ALA A 154 -16.31 25.98 17.87
C ALA A 154 -17.66 26.69 17.95
N GLY A 155 -18.76 25.93 18.09
CA GLY A 155 -20.09 26.49 18.31
C GLY A 155 -20.34 26.93 19.76
N ASP A 156 -19.65 26.32 20.73
CA ASP A 156 -19.48 26.78 22.11
C ASP A 156 -18.04 26.48 22.60
N GLU A 157 -17.61 27.23 23.61
CA GLU A 157 -16.35 26.99 24.30
C GLU A 157 -16.39 27.55 25.72
N TYR A 158 -15.56 27.02 26.62
CA TYR A 158 -15.50 27.47 28.01
C TYR A 158 -14.33 28.42 28.27
N SER A 159 -14.42 29.63 27.71
CA SER A 159 -13.34 30.62 27.74
C SER A 159 -12.93 31.05 29.17
N ALA A 160 -13.84 31.02 30.15
CA ALA A 160 -13.54 31.38 31.53
C ALA A 160 -12.53 30.42 32.20
N ALA A 161 -12.47 29.17 31.73
CA ALA A 161 -11.49 28.17 32.17
C ALA A 161 -10.31 28.03 31.20
N GLY A 162 -10.27 28.79 30.11
CA GLY A 162 -9.26 28.64 29.06
C GLY A 162 -9.44 27.37 28.21
N GLU A 163 -10.57 26.67 28.30
CA GLU A 163 -10.86 25.43 27.58
C GLU A 163 -11.48 25.74 26.20
N VAL A 164 -10.69 26.40 25.35
CA VAL A 164 -11.11 27.00 24.08
C VAL A 164 -10.72 26.17 22.87
N ALA A 165 -11.36 26.43 21.73
CA ALA A 165 -11.18 25.57 20.53
C ALA A 165 -9.72 25.44 20.08
N VAL A 166 -8.91 26.50 20.21
CA VAL A 166 -7.49 26.49 19.80
C VAL A 166 -6.64 25.45 20.52
N ASN A 167 -7.05 25.02 21.72
CA ASN A 167 -6.39 23.96 22.48
C ASN A 167 -6.36 22.64 21.69
N LEU A 168 -7.32 22.39 20.80
CA LEU A 168 -7.36 21.19 19.94
C LEU A 168 -6.16 21.07 19.00
N LEU A 169 -5.43 22.16 18.75
CA LEU A 169 -4.25 22.18 17.88
C LEU A 169 -2.94 22.13 18.69
N ASP A 170 -2.99 22.28 20.01
CA ASP A 170 -1.83 22.37 20.88
C ASP A 170 -1.68 21.10 21.71
N ALA A 171 -0.53 20.42 21.57
CA ALA A 171 -0.25 19.20 22.30
C ALA A 171 0.01 19.42 23.80
N THR A 172 0.23 20.67 24.22
CA THR A 172 0.48 21.05 25.62
C THR A 172 -0.78 21.46 26.38
N SER A 173 -1.89 21.66 25.67
CA SER A 173 -3.16 22.04 26.27
C SER A 173 -3.94 20.85 26.83
N ASP A 174 -4.77 21.10 27.85
CA ASP A 174 -5.57 20.04 28.49
C ASP A 174 -6.81 19.65 27.68
N LYS A 175 -7.59 20.63 27.17
CA LYS A 175 -8.79 20.37 26.36
C LYS A 175 -9.45 21.63 25.77
N TRP A 176 -10.30 21.40 24.78
CA TRP A 176 -11.48 22.22 24.51
C TRP A 176 -12.71 21.60 25.20
N LEU A 177 -13.58 22.45 25.77
CA LEU A 177 -14.85 22.06 26.36
C LEU A 177 -16.00 22.86 25.73
N SER A 178 -17.00 22.16 25.23
CA SER A 178 -18.31 22.71 24.86
C SER A 178 -19.31 22.35 25.95
N ARG A 179 -20.14 23.32 26.37
CA ARG A 179 -21.20 23.10 27.37
C ARG A 179 -22.48 22.53 26.75
N ARG A 180 -22.35 21.92 25.57
CA ARG A 180 -23.42 21.27 24.82
C ARG A 180 -23.09 19.79 24.67
N SER A 181 -24.12 18.96 24.56
CA SER A 181 -23.97 17.53 24.29
C SER A 181 -23.76 17.20 22.79
N THR A 182 -23.93 18.21 21.91
CA THR A 182 -23.60 18.19 20.48
C THR A 182 -23.00 19.55 20.09
N ASP A 183 -21.96 19.53 19.26
CA ASP A 183 -21.33 20.77 18.79
C ASP A 183 -20.50 20.55 17.53
N ARG A 184 -20.08 21.64 16.89
CA ARG A 184 -19.24 21.60 15.71
C ARG A 184 -17.96 22.41 15.91
N VAL A 185 -16.87 21.91 15.35
CA VAL A 185 -15.59 22.64 15.25
C VAL A 185 -15.21 22.78 13.79
N VAL A 186 -15.00 24.03 13.35
CA VAL A 186 -14.60 24.36 11.98
C VAL A 186 -13.15 24.81 11.97
N PHE A 187 -12.36 24.22 11.08
CA PHE A 187 -10.95 24.50 10.85
C PHE A 187 -10.79 25.11 9.46
N ALA A 188 -10.14 26.26 9.35
CA ALA A 188 -9.81 26.87 8.06
C ALA A 188 -8.32 26.73 7.78
N LEU A 189 -7.99 26.14 6.63
CA LEU A 189 -6.61 25.95 6.18
C LEU A 189 -6.13 27.14 5.36
N GLY A 190 -4.86 27.53 5.56
CA GLY A 190 -4.21 28.57 4.76
C GLY A 190 -4.00 28.12 3.30
N THR A 191 -3.64 26.85 3.13
CA THR A 191 -3.48 26.17 1.84
C THR A 191 -4.44 24.99 1.81
N ALA A 192 -5.14 24.79 0.69
CA ALA A 192 -6.05 23.66 0.56
C ALA A 192 -5.26 22.34 0.57
N ALA A 193 -5.76 21.35 1.31
CA ALA A 193 -5.10 20.06 1.45
C ALA A 193 -6.13 18.94 1.43
N ARG A 194 -5.69 17.75 0.99
CA ARG A 194 -6.50 16.54 1.06
C ARG A 194 -6.38 15.94 2.45
N VAL A 195 -7.48 15.51 3.03
CA VAL A 195 -7.48 14.73 4.28
C VAL A 195 -7.88 13.30 4.00
N ARG A 196 -7.00 12.37 4.36
CA ARG A 196 -7.15 10.92 4.16
C ARG A 196 -7.21 10.15 5.47
N SER A 197 -6.68 10.72 6.55
CA SER A 197 -6.90 10.24 7.90
C SER A 197 -6.86 11.39 8.90
N TYR A 198 -7.35 11.14 10.09
CA TYR A 198 -7.32 12.09 11.20
C TYR A 198 -7.17 11.33 12.52
N SER A 199 -6.76 12.03 13.57
CA SER A 199 -6.75 11.47 14.92
C SER A 199 -7.44 12.40 15.91
N LEU A 200 -8.06 11.77 16.91
CA LEU A 200 -8.69 12.44 18.05
C LEU A 200 -7.98 11.95 19.33
N ARG A 201 -7.76 12.85 20.28
CA ARG A 201 -7.23 12.50 21.61
C ARG A 201 -8.25 12.81 22.69
N SER A 202 -8.56 11.83 23.54
CA SER A 202 -9.45 12.04 24.68
C SER A 202 -8.87 13.06 25.68
N ALA A 203 -9.75 13.75 26.39
CA ALA A 203 -9.39 14.74 27.40
C ALA A 203 -8.96 14.08 28.73
N ASN A 204 -8.80 14.88 29.78
CA ASN A 204 -8.17 14.51 31.04
C ASN A 204 -9.12 13.97 32.12
N ASP A 205 -10.42 14.30 32.12
CA ASP A 205 -11.31 14.04 33.27
C ASP A 205 -12.43 12.99 33.00
N PHE A 206 -13.56 13.36 32.38
CA PHE A 206 -14.76 12.53 32.29
C PHE A 206 -14.96 11.90 30.90
N ASP A 207 -15.16 10.58 30.86
CA ASP A 207 -15.36 9.81 29.64
C ASP A 207 -16.76 9.98 29.03
N ASP A 208 -17.78 10.26 29.85
CA ASP A 208 -19.15 10.54 29.42
C ASP A 208 -19.29 11.80 28.53
N ARG A 209 -18.30 12.70 28.56
CA ARG A 209 -18.16 13.90 27.72
C ARG A 209 -17.44 13.66 26.40
N ASP A 210 -16.87 12.47 26.17
CA ASP A 210 -16.14 12.21 24.93
C ASP A 210 -17.11 12.14 23.72
N PRO A 211 -16.67 12.61 22.54
CA PRO A 211 -17.37 12.36 21.29
C PRO A 211 -17.50 10.86 21.03
N CYS A 212 -18.70 10.41 20.65
CA CYS A 212 -18.95 9.00 20.27
C CYS A 212 -19.55 8.87 18.87
N ASP A 213 -20.29 9.88 18.40
CA ASP A 213 -20.75 9.97 17.01
C ASP A 213 -20.35 11.32 16.43
N TRP A 214 -19.81 11.30 15.22
CA TRP A 214 -19.49 12.52 14.48
C TRP A 214 -19.47 12.31 12.97
N VAL A 215 -19.54 13.43 12.27
CA VAL A 215 -19.31 13.54 10.83
C VAL A 215 -18.11 14.45 10.61
N LEU A 216 -17.11 13.96 9.88
CA LEU A 216 -16.04 14.80 9.35
C LEU A 216 -16.43 15.25 7.94
N GLU A 217 -16.46 16.56 7.73
CA GLU A 217 -16.84 17.16 6.45
C GLU A 217 -15.73 18.07 5.91
N GLY A 218 -15.65 18.14 4.59
CA GLY A 218 -14.72 18.94 3.83
C GLY A 218 -15.44 19.98 2.98
N SER A 219 -14.82 21.14 2.80
CA SER A 219 -15.35 22.19 1.92
C SER A 219 -14.22 22.96 1.23
N VAL A 220 -14.44 23.31 -0.03
CA VAL A 220 -13.52 24.16 -0.82
C VAL A 220 -13.81 25.65 -0.61
N ASP A 221 -15.05 26.01 -0.28
CA ASP A 221 -15.57 27.39 -0.27
C ASP A 221 -16.12 27.84 1.10
N GLY A 222 -16.21 26.93 2.07
CA GLY A 222 -16.77 27.15 3.40
C GLY A 222 -18.31 27.18 3.43
N ARG A 223 -18.97 26.98 2.29
CA ARG A 223 -20.43 27.07 2.12
C ARG A 223 -21.03 25.70 1.80
N THR A 224 -20.41 24.99 0.87
CA THR A 224 -20.84 23.66 0.43
C THR A 224 -19.97 22.62 1.10
N TRP A 225 -20.59 21.68 1.81
CA TRP A 225 -19.90 20.69 2.63
C TRP A 225 -20.14 19.29 2.06
N THR A 226 -19.08 18.51 1.97
CA THR A 226 -19.12 17.11 1.57
C THR A 226 -18.66 16.25 2.74
N VAL A 227 -19.38 15.17 3.01
CA VAL A 227 -18.99 14.18 4.03
C VAL A 227 -17.72 13.46 3.58
N LEU A 228 -16.69 13.49 4.42
CA LEU A 228 -15.46 12.73 4.25
C LEU A 228 -15.53 11.42 5.07
N ASP A 229 -16.02 11.52 6.31
CA ASP A 229 -16.12 10.36 7.19
C ASP A 229 -17.33 10.45 8.12
N ARG A 230 -17.84 9.29 8.53
CA ARG A 230 -18.90 9.16 9.52
C ARG A 230 -18.54 8.05 10.49
N ARG A 231 -18.57 8.39 11.78
CA ARG A 231 -18.28 7.48 12.88
C ARG A 231 -19.44 7.46 13.87
N SER A 232 -19.68 6.29 14.44
CA SER A 232 -20.75 6.04 15.40
C SER A 232 -20.29 5.02 16.44
N ASP A 233 -20.81 5.16 17.66
CA ASP A 233 -20.52 4.28 18.80
C ASP A 233 -19.02 4.13 19.10
N GLU A 234 -18.25 5.19 18.85
CA GLU A 234 -16.83 5.21 19.15
C GLU A 234 -16.57 5.45 20.65
N ALA A 235 -15.44 4.94 21.13
CA ALA A 235 -14.98 5.13 22.51
C ALA A 235 -13.46 5.31 22.56
N PHE A 236 -12.93 5.74 23.70
CA PHE A 236 -11.49 5.77 23.96
C PHE A 236 -11.15 4.76 25.06
N HIS A 237 -9.97 4.14 25.00
CA HIS A 237 -9.52 3.18 26.02
C HIS A 237 -9.22 3.83 27.37
N GLY A 238 -9.04 5.15 27.39
CA GLY A 238 -8.68 5.90 28.59
C GLY A 238 -8.64 7.39 28.33
N ARG A 239 -8.01 8.12 29.25
CA ARG A 239 -7.75 9.56 29.13
C ARG A 239 -6.45 9.79 28.36
N HIS A 240 -6.36 10.92 27.67
CA HIS A 240 -5.20 11.27 26.84
C HIS A 240 -4.78 10.23 25.80
N THR A 241 -5.68 9.32 25.44
CA THR A 241 -5.44 8.26 24.46
C THR A 241 -5.74 8.78 23.07
N VAL A 242 -4.84 8.52 22.12
CA VAL A 242 -5.02 8.90 20.71
C VAL A 242 -5.73 7.77 19.96
N ARG A 243 -6.68 8.13 19.11
CA ARG A 243 -7.30 7.22 18.14
C ARG A 243 -7.17 7.79 16.74
N GLY A 244 -6.60 6.99 15.83
CA GLY A 244 -6.54 7.30 14.40
C GLY A 244 -7.76 6.75 13.65
N PHE A 245 -8.19 7.46 12.62
CA PHE A 245 -9.33 7.12 11.78
C PHE A 245 -8.97 7.34 10.31
N ALA A 246 -9.06 6.29 9.49
CA ALA A 246 -9.00 6.42 8.05
C ALA A 246 -10.30 7.04 7.51
N VAL A 247 -10.22 7.91 6.52
CA VAL A 247 -11.39 8.50 5.87
C VAL A 247 -12.08 7.44 5.00
N ARG A 248 -13.31 7.03 5.35
CA ARG A 248 -14.00 5.90 4.70
C ARG A 248 -14.65 6.25 3.36
N SER A 249 -14.98 7.51 3.12
CA SER A 249 -15.69 7.95 1.92
C SER A 249 -15.31 9.39 1.55
N ALA A 250 -14.28 9.56 0.73
CA ALA A 250 -14.08 10.83 0.04
C ALA A 250 -15.03 10.88 -1.17
N ALA A 251 -16.32 11.16 -0.94
CA ALA A 251 -17.28 11.39 -2.03
C ALA A 251 -16.81 12.51 -2.99
N ASP A 252 -15.89 13.34 -2.51
CA ASP A 252 -15.15 14.33 -3.27
C ASP A 252 -13.66 14.25 -2.94
N ASP A 253 -12.85 14.06 -3.97
CA ASP A 253 -11.41 13.90 -3.83
C ASP A 253 -10.67 15.26 -3.75
N ARG A 254 -11.31 16.38 -4.09
CA ARG A 254 -10.66 17.70 -4.19
C ARG A 254 -10.02 18.15 -2.86
N PRO A 255 -8.87 18.85 -2.89
CA PRO A 255 -8.28 19.46 -1.69
C PRO A 255 -9.27 20.38 -0.97
N GLN A 256 -9.44 20.18 0.34
CA GLN A 256 -10.33 20.96 1.18
C GLN A 256 -9.63 22.21 1.71
N ARG A 257 -10.34 23.33 1.77
CA ARG A 257 -9.88 24.56 2.44
C ARG A 257 -10.47 24.72 3.84
N TYR A 258 -11.61 24.08 4.08
CA TYR A 258 -12.28 24.06 5.38
C TYR A 258 -12.61 22.62 5.75
N LEU A 259 -12.42 22.30 7.03
CA LEU A 259 -12.81 21.04 7.63
C LEU A 259 -13.81 21.32 8.75
N ARG A 260 -14.80 20.45 8.92
CA ARG A 260 -15.76 20.53 10.01
C ARG A 260 -15.87 19.17 10.69
N LEU A 261 -15.59 19.15 11.99
CA LEU A 261 -15.91 18.03 12.87
C LEU A 261 -17.26 18.34 13.52
N ASP A 262 -18.32 17.69 13.05
CA ASP A 262 -19.68 17.83 13.59
C ASP A 262 -19.97 16.68 14.54
N ILE A 263 -19.90 16.94 15.85
CA ILE A 263 -20.10 15.95 16.91
C ILE A 263 -21.60 15.87 17.19
N THR A 264 -22.20 14.77 16.77
CA THR A 264 -23.66 14.57 16.81
C THR A 264 -24.12 13.84 18.07
N ARG A 265 -23.19 13.21 18.81
CA ARG A 265 -23.48 12.57 20.10
C ARG A 265 -22.19 12.40 20.94
N ASN A 266 -22.32 12.50 22.26
CA ASN A 266 -21.31 12.13 23.25
C ASN A 266 -21.74 10.89 24.06
N ARG A 267 -20.97 10.51 25.07
CA ARG A 267 -21.22 9.31 25.87
C ARG A 267 -22.24 9.47 27.01
N GLY A 268 -23.05 10.53 26.99
CA GLY A 268 -24.21 10.70 27.89
C GLY A 268 -24.18 11.95 28.77
N ALA A 269 -23.11 12.75 28.71
CA ALA A 269 -23.03 14.01 29.43
C ALA A 269 -23.80 15.16 28.75
N TYR A 270 -23.98 16.28 29.46
CA TYR A 270 -24.50 17.53 28.88
C TYR A 270 -23.42 18.38 28.18
N GLU A 271 -22.17 17.95 28.23
CA GLU A 271 -20.99 18.69 27.75
C GLU A 271 -20.15 17.77 26.83
N ILE A 272 -19.39 18.37 25.91
CA ILE A 272 -18.41 17.68 25.06
C ILE A 272 -17.02 18.16 25.40
N GLN A 273 -16.05 17.26 25.41
CA GLN A 273 -14.65 17.63 25.48
C GLN A 273 -13.75 16.86 24.53
N LEU A 274 -12.63 17.48 24.17
CA LEU A 274 -11.60 16.82 23.38
C LEU A 274 -10.25 17.49 23.62
N ASN A 275 -9.18 16.70 23.70
CA ASN A 275 -7.82 17.24 23.89
C ASN A 275 -7.25 17.74 22.57
N GLN A 276 -7.36 16.95 21.50
CA GLN A 276 -6.65 17.22 20.26
C GLN A 276 -7.36 16.67 19.03
N VAL A 277 -7.19 17.38 17.91
CA VAL A 277 -7.49 16.92 16.55
C VAL A 277 -6.25 17.07 15.69
N ARG A 278 -5.87 16.02 14.97
CA ARG A 278 -4.82 16.06 13.94
C ARG A 278 -5.36 15.58 12.60
N PHE A 279 -4.92 16.20 11.51
CA PHE A 279 -5.32 15.86 10.14
C PHE A 279 -4.10 15.44 9.33
N PHE A 280 -4.27 14.42 8.49
CA PHE A 280 -3.20 13.87 7.67
C PHE A 280 -3.66 13.71 6.23
N SER A 281 -2.77 14.02 5.29
CA SER A 281 -3.02 13.83 3.85
C SER A 281 -2.81 12.41 3.38
N ARG A 282 -2.30 11.53 4.26
CA ARG A 282 -2.06 10.11 3.99
C ARG A 282 -3.15 9.22 4.58
N GLU A 283 -3.35 8.07 3.94
CA GLU A 283 -4.16 6.99 4.50
C GLU A 283 -3.40 6.29 5.63
N LEU A 284 -4.14 5.67 6.55
CA LEU A 284 -3.57 4.69 7.47
C LEU A 284 -3.45 3.38 6.69
N ALA A 285 -2.26 3.06 6.17
CA ALA A 285 -2.03 1.93 5.29
C ALA A 285 -0.74 1.18 5.66
N TYR A 286 -0.73 -0.12 5.36
CA TYR A 286 0.48 -0.94 5.35
C TYR A 286 1.06 -1.01 3.94
N ARG A 287 2.37 -1.21 3.82
CA ARG A 287 3.05 -1.49 2.55
C ARG A 287 3.24 -2.98 2.35
N ASP A 288 3.71 -3.65 3.40
CA ASP A 288 4.10 -5.05 3.37
C ASP A 288 3.94 -5.72 4.74
N PHE A 289 4.02 -7.05 4.74
CA PHE A 289 4.21 -7.84 5.95
C PHE A 289 5.29 -8.90 5.73
N ARG A 290 5.92 -9.33 6.82
CA ARG A 290 6.89 -10.43 6.84
C ARG A 290 6.82 -11.21 8.14
N GLY A 291 7.09 -12.50 8.10
CA GLY A 291 7.11 -13.35 9.27
C GLY A 291 7.11 -14.82 8.92
N TYR A 292 6.45 -15.61 9.74
CA TYR A 292 6.40 -17.06 9.59
C TYR A 292 4.98 -17.59 9.83
N ARG A 293 4.63 -18.67 9.13
CA ARG A 293 3.41 -19.47 9.37
C ARG A 293 3.75 -20.95 9.39
N SER A 294 2.89 -21.77 9.97
CA SER A 294 2.99 -23.23 9.94
C SER A 294 1.60 -23.83 9.75
N ALA A 295 1.49 -24.84 8.89
CA ALA A 295 0.31 -25.69 8.84
C ALA A 295 0.25 -26.65 10.05
N ALA A 296 -0.88 -27.31 10.23
CA ALA A 296 -1.07 -28.30 11.30
C ALA A 296 0.02 -29.38 11.29
N GLY A 297 0.80 -29.45 12.39
CA GLY A 297 1.90 -30.41 12.52
C GLY A 297 3.14 -30.13 11.64
N GLY A 298 3.14 -29.03 10.88
CA GLY A 298 4.26 -28.57 10.06
C GLY A 298 5.25 -27.69 10.82
N GLY A 299 6.43 -27.47 10.21
CA GLY A 299 7.41 -26.50 10.70
C GLY A 299 7.08 -25.06 10.29
N PRO A 300 7.79 -24.05 10.84
CA PRO A 300 7.63 -22.67 10.43
C PRO A 300 8.20 -22.44 9.03
N GLU A 301 7.40 -21.82 8.17
CA GLU A 301 7.74 -21.42 6.80
C GLU A 301 7.67 -19.89 6.67
N PRO A 302 8.56 -19.26 5.88
CA PRO A 302 8.49 -17.83 5.61
C PRO A 302 7.13 -17.41 5.04
N PHE A 303 6.60 -16.30 5.53
CA PHE A 303 5.32 -15.76 5.10
C PHE A 303 5.42 -14.24 4.93
N GLN A 304 5.20 -13.76 3.70
CA GLN A 304 5.37 -12.36 3.33
C GLN A 304 4.41 -11.97 2.20
N GLY A 305 4.03 -10.69 2.14
CA GLY A 305 3.17 -10.14 1.09
C GLY A 305 3.06 -8.61 1.15
N SER A 306 2.50 -7.99 0.10
CA SER A 306 2.43 -6.53 -0.09
C SER A 306 1.06 -6.04 -0.60
N THR A 307 0.68 -4.77 -0.29
CA THR A 307 -0.71 -4.25 -0.43
C THR A 307 -1.17 -3.82 -1.83
N GLY A 308 -0.33 -4.02 -2.82
CA GLY A 308 -0.52 -3.60 -4.20
C GLY A 308 0.72 -4.04 -4.92
N GLU A 309 0.58 -4.27 -6.24
CA GLU A 309 1.67 -4.66 -7.13
C GLU A 309 2.97 -4.05 -6.63
N GLU A 310 3.83 -4.87 -6.02
CA GLU A 310 5.23 -4.51 -6.09
C GLU A 310 5.46 -4.37 -7.61
N ARG A 311 5.57 -3.12 -8.09
CA ARG A 311 6.74 -2.80 -8.90
C ARG A 311 7.85 -3.46 -8.12
N ALA A 312 8.25 -4.64 -8.58
CA ALA A 312 9.33 -5.39 -8.00
C ALA A 312 10.43 -4.35 -7.82
N THR A 313 10.73 -4.00 -6.57
CA THR A 313 11.70 -2.93 -6.29
C THR A 313 13.12 -3.37 -6.64
N GLY A 314 13.25 -4.57 -7.22
CA GLY A 314 14.28 -4.91 -8.19
C GLY A 314 13.68 -5.27 -9.54
N LEU A 315 14.40 -4.90 -10.60
CA LEU A 315 14.13 -5.32 -11.98
C LEU A 315 13.81 -6.83 -12.05
N PRO A 316 12.82 -7.25 -12.86
CA PRO A 316 12.43 -8.66 -12.94
C PRO A 316 13.61 -9.53 -13.37
N ALA A 317 13.91 -10.55 -12.57
CA ALA A 317 15.03 -11.48 -12.82
C ALA A 317 14.58 -12.95 -12.94
N THR A 318 13.44 -13.31 -12.33
CA THR A 318 12.89 -14.67 -12.36
C THR A 318 11.64 -14.76 -13.24
N ALA A 319 11.28 -15.97 -13.68
CA ALA A 319 10.09 -16.18 -14.50
C ALA A 319 8.79 -15.75 -13.79
N GLY A 320 8.70 -15.88 -12.47
CA GLY A 320 7.56 -15.39 -11.69
C GLY A 320 7.45 -13.86 -11.69
N GLN A 321 8.58 -13.18 -11.49
CA GLN A 321 8.65 -11.71 -11.55
C GLN A 321 8.32 -11.21 -12.96
N TRP A 322 8.86 -11.84 -14.01
CA TRP A 322 8.54 -11.47 -15.39
C TRP A 322 7.06 -11.69 -15.74
N ARG A 323 6.43 -12.78 -15.29
CA ARG A 323 4.97 -12.98 -15.49
C ARG A 323 4.15 -11.86 -14.89
N THR A 324 4.48 -11.46 -13.67
CA THR A 324 3.78 -10.40 -12.96
C THR A 324 4.01 -9.05 -13.64
N TYR A 325 5.28 -8.74 -13.95
CA TYR A 325 5.70 -7.51 -14.60
C TYR A 325 5.05 -7.31 -15.97
N LEU A 326 5.10 -8.34 -16.82
CA LEU A 326 4.54 -8.28 -18.17
C LEU A 326 3.02 -8.24 -18.17
N SER A 327 2.37 -8.92 -17.23
CA SER A 327 0.91 -8.86 -17.07
C SER A 327 0.45 -7.44 -16.73
N SER A 328 1.11 -6.77 -15.77
CA SER A 328 0.74 -5.39 -15.40
C SER A 328 1.08 -4.40 -16.51
N TYR A 329 2.22 -4.58 -17.21
CA TYR A 329 2.56 -3.74 -18.34
C TYR A 329 1.57 -3.91 -19.51
N ALA A 330 1.18 -5.15 -19.84
CA ALA A 330 0.17 -5.40 -20.87
C ALA A 330 -1.19 -4.78 -20.52
N ALA A 331 -1.60 -4.80 -19.25
CA ALA A 331 -2.83 -4.16 -18.79
C ALA A 331 -2.77 -2.63 -18.99
N ALA A 332 -1.70 -1.97 -18.57
CA ALA A 332 -1.51 -0.53 -18.76
C ALA A 332 -1.52 -0.13 -20.25
N MET A 333 -0.86 -0.93 -21.10
CA MET A 333 -0.85 -0.74 -22.54
C MET A 333 -2.25 -0.95 -23.16
N ALA A 334 -2.99 -1.97 -22.71
CA ALA A 334 -4.34 -2.28 -23.18
C ALA A 334 -5.33 -1.17 -22.86
N GLU A 335 -5.29 -0.63 -21.64
CA GLU A 335 -6.10 0.52 -21.22
C GLU A 335 -5.83 1.76 -22.07
N THR A 336 -4.55 2.03 -22.34
CA THR A 336 -4.14 3.22 -23.09
C THR A 336 -4.42 3.11 -24.59
N ARG A 337 -4.18 1.94 -25.20
CA ARG A 337 -4.26 1.74 -26.66
C ARG A 337 -5.59 1.16 -27.14
N GLY A 338 -6.47 0.77 -26.22
CA GLY A 338 -7.77 0.17 -26.54
C GLY A 338 -7.67 -1.19 -27.25
N TRP A 339 -6.58 -1.93 -27.03
CA TRP A 339 -6.36 -3.27 -27.59
C TRP A 339 -6.48 -4.35 -26.50
N SER A 340 -6.72 -5.61 -26.88
CA SER A 340 -6.69 -6.71 -25.91
C SER A 340 -5.27 -6.95 -25.39
N ALA A 341 -5.12 -7.22 -24.09
CA ALA A 341 -3.83 -7.55 -23.46
C ALA A 341 -3.14 -8.76 -24.13
N GLU A 342 -3.94 -9.70 -24.67
CA GLU A 342 -3.49 -10.87 -25.43
C GLU A 342 -2.72 -10.52 -26.71
N ARG A 343 -2.85 -9.28 -27.22
CA ARG A 343 -2.14 -8.83 -28.43
C ARG A 343 -0.65 -8.58 -28.20
N ALA A 344 -0.24 -8.40 -26.95
CA ALA A 344 1.13 -8.03 -26.56
C ALA A 344 1.96 -9.25 -26.11
N ALA A 345 1.36 -10.16 -25.33
CA ALA A 345 2.04 -11.30 -24.73
C ALA A 345 2.05 -12.53 -25.66
N ARG A 346 3.25 -12.96 -26.09
CA ARG A 346 3.43 -14.24 -26.76
C ARG A 346 3.61 -15.36 -25.73
N PRO A 347 3.17 -16.60 -25.99
CA PRO A 347 3.51 -17.74 -25.14
C PRO A 347 5.02 -17.85 -24.93
N GLY A 348 5.45 -18.23 -23.73
CA GLY A 348 6.87 -18.42 -23.41
C GLY A 348 7.53 -19.52 -24.25
N ALA A 349 8.81 -19.34 -24.53
CA ALA A 349 9.63 -20.33 -25.20
C ALA A 349 9.86 -21.55 -24.29
N PRO A 350 9.62 -22.78 -24.77
CA PRO A 350 9.86 -23.98 -23.98
C PRO A 350 11.37 -24.17 -23.73
N SER A 351 11.74 -24.81 -22.62
CA SER A 351 13.14 -24.98 -22.20
C SER A 351 14.05 -25.55 -23.31
N GLN A 352 13.55 -26.52 -24.08
CA GLN A 352 14.28 -27.12 -25.21
C GLN A 352 14.64 -26.09 -26.30
N ARG A 353 13.78 -25.08 -26.55
CA ARG A 353 14.05 -24.01 -27.52
C ARG A 353 15.10 -23.05 -26.98
N LEU A 354 15.05 -22.72 -25.69
CA LEU A 354 16.05 -21.88 -25.04
C LEU A 354 17.43 -22.55 -25.04
N GLU A 355 17.48 -23.85 -24.76
CA GLU A 355 18.72 -24.64 -24.83
C GLU A 355 19.29 -24.68 -26.26
N ALA A 356 18.44 -24.88 -27.27
CA ALA A 356 18.87 -24.85 -28.67
C ALA A 356 19.38 -23.46 -29.09
N LEU A 357 18.76 -22.39 -28.59
CA LEU A 357 19.21 -21.01 -28.78
C LEU A 357 20.59 -20.79 -28.15
N GLU A 358 20.78 -21.19 -26.90
CA GLU A 358 22.07 -21.05 -26.20
C GLU A 358 23.18 -21.85 -26.89
N GLN A 359 22.87 -23.05 -27.41
CA GLN A 359 23.78 -23.83 -28.24
C GLN A 359 24.13 -23.11 -29.55
N ARG A 360 23.14 -22.51 -30.24
CA ARG A 360 23.35 -21.74 -31.47
C ARG A 360 24.21 -20.49 -31.24
N LEU A 361 23.98 -19.78 -30.14
CA LEU A 361 24.75 -18.60 -29.77
C LEU A 361 26.15 -18.95 -29.22
N GLY A 362 26.39 -20.23 -28.90
CA GLY A 362 27.63 -20.72 -28.31
C GLY A 362 27.84 -20.29 -26.86
N ARG A 363 26.80 -19.82 -26.16
CA ARG A 363 26.85 -19.38 -24.76
C ARG A 363 25.46 -19.33 -24.12
N ALA A 364 25.43 -19.45 -22.80
CA ALA A 364 24.21 -19.25 -22.01
C ALA A 364 23.75 -17.78 -22.07
N LEU A 365 22.44 -17.56 -22.07
CA LEU A 365 21.83 -16.23 -21.99
C LEU A 365 21.96 -15.67 -20.57
N PRO A 366 21.88 -14.33 -20.38
CA PRO A 366 21.82 -13.76 -19.05
C PRO A 366 20.56 -14.26 -18.31
N PRO A 367 20.64 -14.61 -17.02
CA PRO A 367 19.58 -15.32 -16.30
C PRO A 367 18.20 -14.65 -16.40
N GLY A 368 18.16 -13.32 -16.26
CA GLY A 368 16.96 -12.50 -16.34
C GLY A 368 16.35 -12.49 -17.74
N TYR A 369 17.15 -12.36 -18.80
CA TYR A 369 16.64 -12.42 -20.17
C TYR A 369 16.16 -13.81 -20.56
N ARG A 370 16.87 -14.86 -20.11
CA ARG A 370 16.42 -16.25 -20.27
C ARG A 370 15.09 -16.49 -19.57
N ALA A 371 14.93 -15.94 -18.37
CA ALA A 371 13.66 -15.98 -17.63
C ALA A 371 12.54 -15.23 -18.35
N PHE A 372 12.81 -14.06 -18.93
CA PHE A 372 11.87 -13.34 -19.80
C PHE A 372 11.39 -14.23 -20.96
N LEU A 373 12.31 -14.81 -21.74
CA LEU A 373 11.94 -15.64 -22.89
C LEU A 373 11.14 -16.90 -22.49
N SER A 374 11.39 -17.46 -21.30
CA SER A 374 10.61 -18.60 -20.77
C SER A 374 9.15 -18.25 -20.47
N VAL A 375 8.84 -16.96 -20.32
CA VAL A 375 7.50 -16.44 -20.04
C VAL A 375 6.88 -15.85 -21.29
N SER A 376 7.67 -15.20 -22.14
CA SER A 376 7.20 -14.61 -23.40
C SER A 376 8.26 -14.71 -24.50
N ASP A 377 7.95 -15.44 -25.58
CA ASP A 377 8.84 -15.64 -26.73
C ASP A 377 8.87 -14.42 -27.67
N GLY A 378 9.41 -13.32 -27.14
CA GLY A 378 9.36 -11.98 -27.75
C GLY A 378 8.08 -11.22 -27.37
N TRP A 379 8.00 -9.97 -27.82
CA TRP A 379 6.90 -9.06 -27.46
C TRP A 379 6.60 -8.10 -28.61
N GLY A 380 5.33 -7.85 -28.92
CA GLY A 380 4.93 -6.93 -29.99
C GLY A 380 4.50 -5.56 -29.45
N ALA A 381 4.90 -4.48 -30.12
CA ALA A 381 4.46 -3.12 -29.84
C ALA A 381 4.67 -2.66 -28.37
N LEU A 382 5.82 -3.00 -27.80
CA LEU A 382 6.33 -2.54 -26.50
C LEU A 382 6.49 -1.01 -26.49
N GLY A 383 6.14 -0.37 -25.37
CA GLY A 383 6.37 1.06 -25.15
C GLY A 383 5.57 1.97 -26.07
N GLU A 384 5.75 3.28 -25.88
CA GLU A 384 5.03 4.27 -26.68
C GLU A 384 5.41 4.19 -28.17
N GLU A 385 6.66 3.86 -28.47
CA GLU A 385 7.15 3.84 -29.84
C GLU A 385 6.83 2.55 -30.61
N GLY A 386 6.17 1.57 -29.97
CA GLY A 386 5.71 0.35 -30.64
C GLY A 386 6.83 -0.62 -31.04
N ARG A 387 7.88 -0.71 -30.23
CA ARG A 387 9.05 -1.60 -30.41
C ARG A 387 8.66 -3.07 -30.38
N SER A 388 9.30 -3.90 -31.20
CA SER A 388 9.10 -5.36 -31.16
C SER A 388 10.33 -6.07 -30.62
N LEU A 389 10.16 -6.92 -29.61
CA LEU A 389 11.22 -7.79 -29.10
C LEU A 389 11.23 -9.11 -29.87
N HIS A 390 12.42 -9.56 -30.25
CA HIS A 390 12.63 -10.78 -31.01
C HIS A 390 12.21 -12.03 -30.22
N SER A 391 11.70 -13.04 -30.94
CA SER A 391 11.57 -14.40 -30.42
C SER A 391 12.93 -15.09 -30.36
N ALA A 392 13.01 -16.20 -29.64
CA ALA A 392 14.20 -17.04 -29.53
C ALA A 392 14.79 -17.43 -30.91
N ASP A 393 13.94 -17.67 -31.90
CA ASP A 393 14.35 -18.05 -33.26
C ASP A 393 14.93 -16.86 -34.06
N ALA A 394 14.50 -15.63 -33.76
CA ALA A 394 14.90 -14.42 -34.47
C ALA A 394 16.17 -13.76 -33.90
N LEU A 395 16.58 -14.13 -32.68
CA LEU A 395 17.78 -13.59 -32.04
C LEU A 395 19.06 -13.90 -32.81
N ALA A 396 19.93 -12.91 -32.98
CA ALA A 396 21.21 -13.07 -33.67
C ALA A 396 22.27 -12.09 -33.14
N TRP A 397 23.54 -12.45 -33.31
CA TRP A 397 24.65 -11.53 -33.05
C TRP A 397 24.66 -10.41 -34.09
N ALA A 398 24.98 -9.19 -33.65
CA ALA A 398 25.28 -8.08 -34.55
C ALA A 398 26.50 -8.41 -35.41
N GLY A 399 26.44 -8.10 -36.71
CA GLY A 399 27.54 -8.33 -37.65
C GLY A 399 27.59 -9.73 -38.29
N GLU A 400 26.65 -10.65 -38.01
CA GLU A 400 26.56 -11.90 -38.79
C GLU A 400 26.08 -11.64 -40.23
N PRO A 401 26.76 -12.19 -41.26
CA PRO A 401 26.41 -11.96 -42.65
C PRO A 401 25.02 -12.56 -42.96
N GLY A 402 24.07 -11.70 -43.33
CA GLY A 402 22.78 -12.07 -43.90
C GLY A 402 22.60 -11.39 -45.25
N ASP A 403 21.82 -12.01 -46.14
CA ASP A 403 21.64 -11.58 -47.53
C ASP A 403 20.86 -10.24 -47.72
N GLU A 404 20.44 -9.56 -46.66
CA GLU A 404 19.72 -8.26 -46.73
C GLU A 404 20.38 -7.14 -45.91
N PRO A 405 20.36 -5.88 -46.40
CA PRO A 405 20.83 -4.71 -45.65
C PRO A 405 19.83 -4.38 -44.53
N GLY A 406 19.99 -5.03 -43.38
CA GLY A 406 19.18 -4.84 -42.18
C GLY A 406 19.97 -4.34 -40.96
N PRO A 407 19.34 -4.25 -39.78
CA PRO A 407 19.88 -3.73 -38.50
C PRO A 407 21.15 -4.44 -37.94
N ARG A 408 21.82 -5.26 -38.75
CA ARG A 408 23.00 -6.08 -38.43
C ARG A 408 24.34 -5.39 -38.75
N ALA A 409 24.33 -4.09 -39.07
CA ALA A 409 25.51 -3.29 -39.39
C ALA A 409 26.06 -2.48 -38.19
N VAL A 410 25.77 -2.90 -36.96
CA VAL A 410 26.29 -2.25 -35.74
C VAL A 410 27.74 -2.67 -35.55
N ASP A 411 28.68 -1.71 -35.56
CA ASP A 411 30.06 -1.97 -35.12
C ASP A 411 30.10 -1.94 -33.58
N PRO A 412 30.49 -3.03 -32.89
CA PRO A 412 30.60 -3.04 -31.43
C PRO A 412 31.47 -1.91 -30.86
N LYS A 413 32.43 -1.40 -31.64
CA LYS A 413 33.29 -0.28 -31.23
C LYS A 413 32.54 1.03 -31.11
N ASP A 414 31.49 1.25 -31.88
CA ASP A 414 30.68 2.48 -31.83
C ASP A 414 29.92 2.61 -30.51
N LEU A 415 29.74 1.51 -29.78
CA LEU A 415 29.05 1.45 -28.48
C LEU A 415 29.99 1.26 -27.28
N GLY A 416 31.30 1.14 -27.52
CA GLY A 416 32.26 0.77 -26.47
C GLY A 416 32.02 -0.63 -25.90
N ALA A 417 31.43 -1.55 -26.68
CA ALA A 417 31.10 -2.90 -26.24
C ALA A 417 32.35 -3.72 -25.91
N VAL A 418 32.25 -4.54 -24.87
CA VAL A 418 33.29 -5.43 -24.37
C VAL A 418 33.29 -6.76 -25.14
N GLY A 419 32.13 -7.23 -25.59
CA GLY A 419 31.96 -8.48 -26.32
C GLY A 419 30.99 -8.41 -27.49
N PRO A 420 30.57 -9.58 -28.03
CA PRO A 420 29.62 -9.61 -29.12
C PRO A 420 28.24 -9.14 -28.62
N LEU A 421 27.55 -8.37 -29.47
CA LEU A 421 26.26 -7.76 -29.15
C LEU A 421 25.11 -8.60 -29.69
N LEU A 422 24.21 -9.02 -28.81
CA LEU A 422 22.98 -9.74 -29.19
C LEU A 422 21.89 -8.72 -29.53
N VAL A 423 21.32 -8.79 -30.74
CA VAL A 423 20.20 -7.93 -31.13
C VAL A 423 18.90 -8.50 -30.58
N VAL A 424 18.21 -7.76 -29.71
CA VAL A 424 17.00 -8.25 -29.00
C VAL A 424 15.71 -7.55 -29.40
N SER A 425 15.77 -6.49 -30.21
CA SER A 425 14.58 -5.78 -30.69
C SER A 425 14.68 -5.33 -32.16
N GLU A 426 13.53 -5.13 -32.77
CA GLU A 426 13.32 -4.36 -33.99
C GLU A 426 12.48 -3.12 -33.70
N HIS A 427 12.88 -2.00 -34.29
CA HIS A 427 12.12 -0.75 -34.24
C HIS A 427 12.32 0.04 -35.54
N PRO A 428 11.35 0.01 -36.47
CA PRO A 428 11.48 0.72 -37.73
C PRO A 428 11.61 2.24 -37.52
N GLY A 429 12.80 2.78 -37.77
CA GLY A 429 13.06 4.23 -37.70
C GLY A 429 13.46 4.76 -36.32
N GLY A 430 13.66 3.90 -35.31
CA GLY A 430 14.21 4.31 -34.02
C GLY A 430 15.28 3.34 -33.49
N PRO A 431 15.73 3.52 -32.24
CA PRO A 431 16.94 2.85 -31.75
C PRO A 431 16.75 1.33 -31.63
N LEU A 432 17.81 0.54 -31.79
CA LEU A 432 17.80 -0.90 -31.51
C LEU A 432 18.20 -1.18 -30.07
N TRP A 433 17.68 -2.24 -29.47
CA TRP A 433 18.13 -2.75 -28.17
C TRP A 433 19.10 -3.92 -28.36
N LEU A 434 20.21 -3.85 -27.63
CA LEU A 434 21.37 -4.74 -27.77
C LEU A 434 21.82 -5.21 -26.38
N LEU A 435 22.26 -6.46 -26.25
CA LEU A 435 22.88 -6.99 -25.03
C LEU A 435 24.34 -7.36 -25.27
N ASP A 436 25.24 -6.89 -24.40
CA ASP A 436 26.69 -7.12 -24.51
C ASP A 436 27.12 -8.36 -23.74
N ALA A 437 27.45 -9.42 -24.47
CA ALA A 437 27.82 -10.69 -23.88
C ALA A 437 29.25 -10.75 -23.33
N GLY A 438 30.05 -9.68 -23.49
CA GLY A 438 31.35 -9.52 -22.85
C GLY A 438 31.30 -8.68 -21.57
N ASP A 439 30.23 -7.91 -21.35
CA ASP A 439 30.04 -7.05 -20.19
C ASP A 439 28.97 -7.63 -19.26
N ALA A 440 29.34 -8.70 -18.56
CA ALA A 440 28.47 -9.36 -17.59
C ALA A 440 28.74 -8.88 -16.16
N GLY A 441 27.68 -8.51 -15.44
CA GLY A 441 27.72 -8.19 -14.02
C GLY A 441 28.00 -9.42 -13.12
N PRO A 442 28.19 -9.22 -11.81
CA PRO A 442 28.42 -10.31 -10.85
C PRO A 442 27.21 -11.25 -10.70
N ASP A 443 26.03 -10.82 -11.10
CA ASP A 443 24.77 -11.58 -11.19
C ASP A 443 24.63 -12.36 -12.51
N GLY A 444 25.57 -12.21 -13.44
CA GLY A 444 25.54 -12.84 -14.76
C GLY A 444 24.65 -12.10 -15.77
N GLU A 445 24.07 -10.95 -15.40
CA GLU A 445 23.31 -10.11 -16.33
C GLU A 445 24.25 -9.40 -17.31
N TRP A 446 23.87 -9.36 -18.58
CA TRP A 446 24.62 -8.65 -19.61
C TRP A 446 24.19 -7.20 -19.64
N ALA A 447 25.16 -6.29 -19.78
CA ALA A 447 24.88 -4.88 -20.00
C ALA A 447 24.01 -4.70 -21.25
N ALA A 448 23.13 -3.70 -21.21
CA ALA A 448 22.19 -3.42 -22.27
C ALA A 448 22.42 -2.03 -22.83
N HIS A 449 22.34 -1.92 -24.15
CA HIS A 449 22.60 -0.71 -24.92
C HIS A 449 21.46 -0.42 -25.88
N THR A 450 21.28 0.85 -26.19
CA THR A 450 20.41 1.35 -27.25
C THR A 450 21.28 1.96 -28.35
N TRP A 451 20.93 1.71 -29.62
CA TRP A 451 21.72 2.17 -30.76
C TRP A 451 20.85 2.85 -31.82
N SER A 452 21.14 4.12 -32.11
CA SER A 452 20.35 4.97 -33.02
C SER A 452 20.95 5.15 -34.42
N GLY A 453 22.11 4.58 -34.71
CA GLY A 453 22.79 4.72 -36.00
C GLY A 453 24.28 5.07 -35.89
N ALA A 454 24.98 5.12 -37.02
CA ALA A 454 26.38 5.50 -37.07
C ALA A 454 26.55 7.02 -36.88
N GLY A 455 27.43 7.44 -35.95
CA GLY A 455 27.75 8.85 -35.69
C GLY A 455 26.89 9.54 -34.64
N THR A 456 25.95 8.85 -34.01
CA THR A 456 25.26 9.30 -32.78
C THR A 456 26.08 8.90 -31.55
N GLU A 457 26.09 9.73 -30.50
CA GLU A 457 26.70 9.30 -29.23
C GLU A 457 26.01 8.02 -28.73
N PRO A 458 26.77 7.06 -28.17
CA PRO A 458 26.19 5.89 -27.55
C PRO A 458 25.25 6.34 -26.42
N ASP A 459 24.01 5.89 -26.46
CA ASP A 459 23.07 6.14 -25.38
C ASP A 459 23.48 5.32 -24.13
N ALA A 460 23.00 5.74 -22.95
CA ALA A 460 23.52 5.32 -21.66
C ALA A 460 23.61 3.78 -21.52
N ARG A 461 24.68 3.26 -20.92
CA ARG A 461 24.79 1.83 -20.58
C ARG A 461 23.80 1.49 -19.47
N ARG A 462 22.97 0.47 -19.66
CA ARG A 462 22.12 -0.11 -18.61
C ARG A 462 22.72 -1.41 -18.10
N ARG A 463 22.45 -1.75 -16.83
CA ARG A 463 23.04 -2.94 -16.19
C ARG A 463 22.49 -4.28 -16.68
N SER A 464 21.27 -4.31 -17.24
CA SER A 464 20.59 -5.53 -17.68
C SER A 464 19.48 -5.24 -18.68
N PHE A 465 19.00 -6.28 -19.38
CA PHE A 465 17.80 -6.20 -20.23
C PHE A 465 16.58 -5.70 -19.45
N ALA A 466 16.41 -6.16 -18.21
CA ALA A 466 15.28 -5.78 -17.37
C ALA A 466 15.29 -4.28 -17.04
N ALA A 467 16.47 -3.66 -16.88
CA ALA A 467 16.60 -2.21 -16.65
C ALA A 467 16.08 -1.42 -17.85
N LEU A 468 16.35 -1.95 -19.04
CA LEU A 468 16.03 -1.31 -20.30
C LEU A 468 14.51 -1.38 -20.58
N VAL A 469 13.87 -2.52 -20.28
CA VAL A 469 12.39 -2.64 -20.31
C VAL A 469 11.74 -1.72 -19.28
N ASP A 470 12.32 -1.58 -18.09
CA ASP A 470 11.76 -0.76 -17.02
C ASP A 470 11.80 0.74 -17.30
N GLU A 471 12.89 1.20 -17.92
CA GLU A 471 13.02 2.58 -18.40
C GLU A 471 11.98 2.89 -19.50
N ASP A 472 11.80 2.00 -20.48
CA ASP A 472 10.80 2.14 -21.55
C ASP A 472 9.36 2.18 -20.99
N ARG A 473 9.07 1.32 -20.02
CA ARG A 473 7.77 1.33 -19.31
C ARG A 473 7.57 2.62 -18.53
N ALA A 474 8.58 3.09 -17.79
CA ALA A 474 8.48 4.32 -17.00
C ALA A 474 8.18 5.52 -17.91
N TRP A 475 8.85 5.60 -19.06
CA TRP A 475 8.58 6.61 -20.07
C TRP A 475 7.15 6.53 -20.63
N PHE A 476 6.69 5.32 -20.99
CA PHE A 476 5.32 5.10 -21.44
C PHE A 476 4.30 5.56 -20.40
N GLU A 477 4.47 5.20 -19.13
CA GLU A 477 3.54 5.57 -18.06
C GLU A 477 3.57 7.08 -17.75
N GLU A 478 4.74 7.72 -17.82
CA GLU A 478 4.88 9.17 -17.64
C GLU A 478 4.09 9.95 -18.69
N LEU A 479 4.19 9.56 -19.97
CA LEU A 479 3.47 10.20 -21.07
C LEU A 479 1.95 10.09 -20.95
N HIS A 480 1.47 9.03 -20.29
CA HIS A 480 0.04 8.74 -20.15
C HIS A 480 -0.51 9.04 -18.75
N ALA A 481 0.27 9.69 -17.88
CA ALA A 481 -0.18 10.11 -16.56
C ALA A 481 -1.21 11.26 -16.65
N PRO A 482 -2.26 11.26 -15.80
CA PRO A 482 -3.29 12.31 -15.83
C PRO A 482 -2.69 13.70 -15.53
N GLY A 483 -2.69 14.58 -16.54
CA GLY A 483 -2.19 15.96 -16.40
C GLY A 483 -0.73 16.19 -16.80
N ALA A 484 -0.06 15.20 -17.41
CA ALA A 484 1.30 15.38 -17.91
C ALA A 484 1.34 16.40 -19.07
N THR A 485 2.21 17.41 -18.95
CA THR A 485 2.59 18.30 -20.07
C THR A 485 4.00 17.88 -20.49
N ALA A 486 4.13 17.23 -21.63
CA ALA A 486 5.41 16.65 -22.06
C ALA A 486 6.47 17.73 -22.33
N VAL A 487 7.68 17.54 -21.78
CA VAL A 487 8.91 18.14 -22.29
C VAL A 487 9.82 16.98 -22.69
N HIS A 488 10.15 16.91 -23.97
CA HIS A 488 11.07 15.94 -24.55
C HIS A 488 12.47 16.14 -23.92
N PRO A 489 13.14 15.10 -23.36
CA PRO A 489 14.58 15.12 -23.28
C PRO A 489 15.09 14.97 -24.72
N GLY A 490 15.81 15.99 -25.20
CA GLY A 490 16.28 16.05 -26.58
C GLY A 490 17.36 15.01 -26.90
N HIS A 491 17.20 14.46 -28.11
CA HIS A 491 18.19 13.97 -29.09
C HIS A 491 19.66 13.85 -28.72
#